data_AF-A0A369QQ66-F1
#
_entry.id   AF-A0A369QQ66-F1
#
_cell.length_a   1.000
_cell.length_b   1.000
_cell.length_c   1.000
_cell.angle_alpha   90.00
_cell.angle_beta   90.00
_cell.angle_gamma   90.00
#
_symmetry.space_group_name_H-M   'P 1'
#
loop_
_entity.id
_entity.type
_entity.pdbx_description
1 polymer ?
#
loop_
_entity_poly.entity_id
_entity_poly.type
_entity_poly.pdbx_seq_one_letter_code
_entity_poly.pdbx_strand_id
1 'polypeptide(L)'
;MSVDKKIKSLRILARKNSITIINHIKQTHIARASYNSTKAQDLCMFCSSKNNLTKEHVIPRWTFENCTKRFFTTKINGLDQTYNKTTIPACSDCNNDRLSSLEKYINNLFLQNGPDQNYFSANELSNIIRWLEIIDFKFQVLNAKRVFTASKEKGFIPYLADFPLSVLRDNINYSPSKAVSELRRSQSRITKKSKSLNLNSLVVLKTLNKSFHFFHKMDEFIFIELPQFNLALFYFFKRTFLTIHEGQIEAMKIIEQAYNR
;
A
#
# COMPACT_ATOMS: atom_id res chain seq x y z
N MET A 1 20.35 2.69 -15.18
CA MET A 1 19.91 1.27 -15.08
C MET A 1 18.43 1.18 -15.43
N SER A 2 18.00 0.23 -16.26
CA SER A 2 16.57 0.04 -16.55
C SER A 2 15.79 -0.27 -15.27
N VAL A 3 14.53 0.18 -15.22
CA VAL A 3 13.62 -0.04 -14.10
C VAL A 3 13.54 -1.54 -13.73
N ASP A 4 13.61 -2.43 -14.72
CA ASP A 4 13.56 -3.89 -14.53
C ASP A 4 14.71 -4.44 -13.68
N LYS A 5 15.94 -3.92 -13.86
CA LYS A 5 17.09 -4.34 -13.06
C LYS A 5 16.89 -3.96 -11.59
N LYS A 6 16.39 -2.75 -11.33
CA LYS A 6 16.11 -2.27 -9.96
C LYS A 6 14.95 -3.01 -9.31
N ILE A 7 13.87 -3.26 -10.05
CA ILE A 7 12.75 -4.10 -9.58
C ILE A 7 13.23 -5.53 -9.29
N LYS A 8 14.05 -6.12 -10.15
CA LYS A 8 14.63 -7.46 -9.90
C LYS A 8 15.45 -7.47 -8.60
N SER A 9 16.29 -6.46 -8.38
CA SER A 9 17.05 -6.31 -7.13
C SER A 9 16.13 -6.20 -5.92
N LEU A 10 15.12 -5.33 -5.97
CA LEU A 10 14.13 -5.18 -4.89
C LEU A 10 13.45 -6.51 -4.54
N ARG A 11 13.05 -7.29 -5.54
CA ARG A 11 12.41 -8.61 -5.35
C ARG A 11 13.33 -9.61 -4.65
N ILE A 12 14.59 -9.65 -5.04
CA ILE A 12 15.59 -10.54 -4.44
C ILE A 12 15.80 -10.15 -2.97
N LEU A 13 15.96 -8.86 -2.68
CA LEU A 13 16.14 -8.36 -1.32
C LEU A 13 14.90 -8.61 -0.44
N ALA A 14 13.71 -8.32 -0.95
CA ALA A 14 12.46 -8.56 -0.22
C ALA A 14 12.25 -10.05 0.07
N ARG A 15 12.59 -10.93 -0.87
CA ARG A 15 12.51 -12.39 -0.66
C ARG A 15 13.53 -12.86 0.38
N LYS A 16 14.80 -12.47 0.24
CA LYS A 16 15.88 -12.87 1.14
C LYS A 16 15.60 -12.48 2.60
N ASN A 17 14.99 -11.31 2.81
CA ASN A 17 14.81 -10.74 4.14
C ASN A 17 13.36 -10.83 4.65
N SER A 18 12.48 -11.56 3.95
CA SER A 18 11.05 -11.62 4.25
C SER A 18 10.78 -12.03 5.70
N ILE A 19 11.36 -13.15 6.14
CA ILE A 19 11.17 -13.68 7.50
C ILE A 19 11.65 -12.67 8.55
N THR A 20 12.83 -12.07 8.35
CA THR A 20 13.40 -11.06 9.25
C THR A 20 12.47 -9.86 9.42
N ILE A 21 11.97 -9.30 8.31
CA ILE A 21 11.08 -8.15 8.33
C ILE A 21 9.75 -8.49 9.00
N ILE A 22 9.14 -9.63 8.66
CA ILE A 22 7.86 -10.05 9.23
C ILE A 22 7.99 -10.34 10.72
N ASN A 23 9.07 -11.00 11.16
CA ASN A 23 9.29 -11.29 12.57
C ASN A 23 9.55 -10.01 13.36
N HIS A 24 10.31 -9.06 12.80
CA HIS A 24 10.50 -7.75 13.41
C HIS A 24 9.16 -7.02 13.59
N ILE A 25 8.34 -6.90 12.55
CA ILE A 25 7.02 -6.25 12.66
C ILE A 25 6.13 -6.99 13.66
N LYS A 26 6.13 -8.33 13.62
CA LYS A 26 5.36 -9.15 14.54
C LYS A 26 5.78 -8.88 15.99
N GLN A 27 7.06 -8.91 16.30
CA GLN A 27 7.57 -8.80 17.67
C GLN A 27 7.49 -7.37 18.19
N THR A 28 7.79 -6.38 17.36
CA THR A 28 7.89 -4.97 17.77
C THR A 28 6.55 -4.24 17.75
N HIS A 29 5.61 -4.67 16.89
CA HIS A 29 4.38 -3.90 16.65
C HIS A 29 3.08 -4.69 16.82
N ILE A 30 3.10 -6.02 16.68
CA ILE A 30 1.86 -6.83 16.73
C ILE A 30 1.74 -7.64 18.03
N ALA A 31 2.85 -8.18 18.52
CA ALA A 31 2.89 -8.93 19.76
C ALA A 31 2.80 -7.94 20.93
N ARG A 32 1.91 -8.25 21.88
CA ARG A 32 1.90 -7.62 23.22
C ARG A 32 3.07 -8.16 24.04
N ALA A 33 4.31 -7.91 23.61
CA ALA A 33 5.46 -8.12 24.50
C ALA A 33 5.40 -7.03 25.57
N SER A 34 5.63 -7.42 26.83
CA SER A 34 5.46 -6.55 28.00
C SER A 34 6.17 -5.21 27.85
N TYR A 35 5.59 -4.21 28.50
CA TYR A 35 5.92 -2.77 28.55
C TYR A 35 7.41 -2.42 28.85
N ASN A 36 8.29 -3.41 28.98
CA ASN A 36 9.71 -3.27 29.36
C ASN A 36 10.72 -3.76 28.30
N SER A 37 10.31 -4.10 27.07
CA SER A 37 11.31 -4.40 26.02
C SER A 37 11.95 -3.10 25.52
N THR A 38 13.28 -2.99 25.59
CA THR A 38 14.05 -1.94 24.92
C THR A 38 13.58 -1.81 23.47
N LYS A 39 13.27 -0.58 23.05
CA LYS A 39 12.70 -0.30 21.73
C LYS A 39 13.62 -0.88 20.66
N ALA A 40 13.17 -1.95 20.00
CA ALA A 40 13.94 -2.61 18.97
C ALA A 40 14.34 -1.57 17.90
N GLN A 41 15.62 -1.56 17.52
CA GLN A 41 16.10 -0.68 16.48
C GLN A 41 15.30 -0.90 15.19
N ASP A 42 14.80 0.19 14.60
CA ASP A 42 14.10 0.14 13.31
C ASP A 42 15.01 -0.48 12.23
N LEU A 43 14.39 -1.08 11.20
CA LEU A 43 15.08 -1.60 10.02
C LEU A 43 14.33 -1.22 8.75
N CYS A 44 15.01 -1.33 7.61
CA CYS A 44 14.40 -1.13 6.30
C CYS A 44 13.35 -2.20 6.03
N MET A 45 12.11 -1.79 5.77
CA MET A 45 10.97 -2.69 5.57
C MET A 45 11.01 -3.47 4.24
N PHE A 46 12.05 -3.27 3.43
CA PHE A 46 12.24 -3.95 2.14
C PHE A 46 13.49 -4.83 2.09
N CYS A 47 14.55 -4.52 2.86
CA CYS A 47 15.82 -5.24 2.81
C CYS A 47 16.45 -5.54 4.18
N SER A 48 15.76 -5.23 5.27
CA SER A 48 16.22 -5.36 6.66
C SER A 48 17.53 -4.65 7.04
N SER A 49 18.08 -3.79 6.18
CA SER A 49 19.21 -2.94 6.55
C SER A 49 18.85 -2.05 7.75
N LYS A 50 19.75 -1.93 8.72
CA LYS A 50 19.65 -0.98 9.84
C LYS A 50 20.37 0.35 9.56
N ASN A 51 21.10 0.41 8.44
CA ASN A 51 21.95 1.54 8.09
C ASN A 51 21.22 2.51 7.16
N ASN A 52 21.51 3.81 7.30
CA ASN A 52 21.01 4.89 6.44
C ASN A 52 19.49 4.85 6.27
N LEU A 53 18.77 4.70 7.38
CA LEU A 53 17.32 4.69 7.38
C LEU A 53 16.77 6.08 7.06
N THR A 54 15.75 6.10 6.21
CA THR A 54 15.02 7.25 5.73
C THR A 54 13.52 7.02 5.94
N LYS A 55 12.72 8.07 5.73
CA LYS A 55 11.26 8.00 5.81
C LYS A 55 10.70 7.85 4.39
N GLU A 56 10.23 6.65 4.07
CA GLU A 56 9.61 6.35 2.79
C GLU A 56 8.11 6.64 2.85
N HIS A 57 7.57 7.36 1.87
CA HIS A 57 6.15 7.69 1.83
C HIS A 57 5.30 6.47 1.47
N VAL A 58 4.16 6.33 2.16
CA VAL A 58 3.21 5.24 1.92
C VAL A 58 2.52 5.43 0.57
N ILE A 59 1.95 6.62 0.34
CA ILE A 59 1.50 7.06 -0.98
C ILE A 59 2.52 8.08 -1.53
N PRO A 60 3.01 7.92 -2.77
CA PRO A 60 3.96 8.85 -3.37
C PRO A 60 3.40 10.26 -3.47
N ARG A 61 4.20 11.29 -3.14
CA ARG A 61 3.68 12.66 -3.05
C ARG A 61 3.21 13.27 -4.37
N TRP A 62 3.73 12.79 -5.49
CA TRP A 62 3.30 13.25 -6.82
C TRP A 62 1.85 12.87 -7.15
N THR A 63 1.28 11.88 -6.46
CA THR A 63 -0.11 11.45 -6.69
C THR A 63 -1.14 12.50 -6.22
N PHE A 64 -0.79 13.32 -5.22
CA PHE A 64 -1.66 14.34 -4.63
C PHE A 64 -1.02 15.74 -4.67
N GLU A 65 -0.15 15.99 -5.65
CA GLU A 65 0.48 17.30 -5.92
C GLU A 65 1.20 17.93 -4.72
N ASN A 66 1.76 17.11 -3.83
CA ASN A 66 2.32 17.57 -2.54
C ASN A 66 1.33 18.37 -1.66
N CYS A 67 0.01 18.31 -1.94
CA CYS A 67 -0.99 19.05 -1.19
C CYS A 67 -1.05 18.56 0.25
N THR A 68 -0.60 19.40 1.19
CA THR A 68 -0.51 19.09 2.62
C THR A 68 -1.88 18.97 3.29
N LYS A 69 -2.94 19.43 2.62
CA LYS A 69 -4.33 19.40 3.08
C LYS A 69 -5.06 18.10 2.73
N ARG A 70 -4.48 17.21 1.92
CA ARG A 70 -5.12 15.94 1.53
C ARG A 70 -4.98 14.92 2.66
N PHE A 71 -6.10 14.31 3.04
CA PHE A 71 -6.19 13.31 4.09
C PHE A 71 -6.93 12.06 3.62
N PHE A 72 -6.71 10.96 4.34
CA PHE A 72 -7.61 9.81 4.34
C PHE A 72 -8.08 9.54 5.77
N THR A 73 -9.32 9.10 5.89
CA THR A 73 -9.89 8.70 7.18
C THR A 73 -9.64 7.22 7.41
N THR A 74 -9.00 6.88 8.52
CA THR A 74 -8.90 5.48 8.94
C THR A 74 -10.23 5.04 9.55
N LYS A 75 -10.89 4.03 8.96
CA LYS A 75 -12.19 3.53 9.45
C LYS A 75 -12.17 3.05 10.91
N ILE A 76 -11.00 2.69 11.43
CA ILE A 76 -10.84 2.07 12.77
C ILE A 76 -10.90 3.11 13.89
N ASN A 77 -10.31 4.30 13.68
CA ASN A 77 -10.29 5.36 14.70
C ASN A 77 -11.18 6.55 14.30
N GLY A 78 -11.64 6.61 13.05
CA GLY A 78 -12.28 7.81 12.48
C GLY A 78 -11.34 9.01 12.38
N LEU A 79 -10.03 8.79 12.55
CA LEU A 79 -9.02 9.84 12.56
C LEU A 79 -8.53 10.08 11.13
N ASP A 80 -8.51 11.36 10.77
CA ASP A 80 -7.94 11.86 9.52
C ASP A 80 -6.42 11.85 9.59
N GLN A 81 -5.81 11.38 8.51
CA GLN A 81 -4.39 11.25 8.39
C GLN A 81 -3.92 11.91 7.12
N THR A 82 -2.99 12.85 7.26
CA THR A 82 -2.44 13.55 6.09
C THR A 82 -1.49 12.61 5.34
N TYR A 83 -1.70 12.47 4.03
CA TYR A 83 -0.90 11.54 3.20
C TYR A 83 0.60 11.83 3.29
N ASN A 84 0.97 13.12 3.28
CA ASN A 84 2.35 13.58 3.34
C ASN A 84 3.10 13.21 4.63
N LYS A 85 2.41 12.91 5.74
CA LYS A 85 3.04 12.49 7.01
C LYS A 85 3.07 10.98 7.18
N THR A 86 2.45 10.23 6.27
CA THR A 86 2.41 8.76 6.33
C THR A 86 3.67 8.16 5.71
N THR A 87 4.57 7.71 6.58
CA THR A 87 5.87 7.16 6.17
C THR A 87 6.21 5.87 6.92
N ILE A 88 7.00 5.01 6.30
CA ILE A 88 7.60 3.81 6.90
C ILE A 88 9.13 3.85 6.80
N PRO A 89 9.86 3.09 7.64
CA PRO A 89 11.32 3.02 7.54
C PRO A 89 11.77 2.31 6.26
N ALA A 90 12.68 2.93 5.52
CA ALA A 90 13.40 2.31 4.41
C ALA A 90 14.83 2.84 4.33
N CYS A 91 15.81 2.01 4.00
CA CYS A 91 17.16 2.52 3.75
C CYS A 91 17.19 3.38 2.47
N SER A 92 18.16 4.29 2.38
CA SER A 92 18.36 5.17 1.22
C SER A 92 18.40 4.42 -0.12
N ASP A 93 19.02 3.24 -0.15
CA ASP A 93 19.14 2.38 -1.34
C ASP A 93 17.78 1.78 -1.79
N CYS A 94 16.91 1.44 -0.84
CA CYS A 94 15.54 1.00 -1.20
C CYS A 94 14.67 2.19 -1.59
N ASN A 95 14.68 3.26 -0.80
CA ASN A 95 13.84 4.44 -1.00
C ASN A 95 14.24 5.22 -2.27
N ASN A 96 15.45 5.79 -2.27
CA ASN A 96 15.88 6.79 -3.24
C ASN A 96 16.30 6.17 -4.59
N ASP A 97 16.65 4.88 -4.61
CA ASP A 97 17.08 4.21 -5.84
C ASP A 97 16.02 3.24 -6.40
N ARG A 98 15.64 2.20 -5.66
CA ARG A 98 14.73 1.14 -6.18
C ARG A 98 13.29 1.60 -6.30
N LEU A 99 12.69 2.06 -5.21
CA LEU A 99 11.28 2.46 -5.16
C LEU A 99 11.07 3.72 -6.01
N SER A 100 11.90 4.75 -5.80
CA SER A 100 11.90 5.96 -6.62
C SER A 100 12.04 5.70 -8.11
N SER A 101 12.83 4.69 -8.54
CA SER A 101 12.92 4.37 -9.96
C SER A 101 11.64 3.76 -10.55
N LEU A 102 10.91 2.95 -9.77
CA LEU A 102 9.60 2.45 -10.20
C LEU A 102 8.60 3.61 -10.24
N GLU A 103 8.57 4.45 -9.21
CA GLU A 103 7.63 5.58 -9.14
C GLU A 103 7.85 6.59 -10.26
N LYS A 104 9.11 6.91 -10.60
CA LYS A 104 9.45 7.76 -11.75
C LYS A 104 9.00 7.14 -13.07
N TYR A 105 9.20 5.84 -13.24
CA TYR A 105 8.75 5.13 -14.42
C TYR A 105 7.21 5.19 -14.56
N ILE A 106 6.47 4.93 -13.48
CA ILE A 106 5.00 5.00 -13.48
C ILE A 106 4.49 6.42 -13.73
N ASN A 107 5.10 7.44 -13.11
CA ASN A 107 4.73 8.82 -13.35
C ASN A 107 4.93 9.22 -14.83
N ASN A 108 6.10 8.90 -15.41
CA ASN A 108 6.35 9.15 -16.82
C ASN A 108 5.39 8.39 -17.73
N LEU A 109 5.06 7.15 -17.36
CA LEU A 109 4.11 6.31 -18.09
C LEU A 109 2.72 6.95 -18.13
N PHE A 110 2.26 7.58 -17.05
CA PHE A 110 0.98 8.28 -17.00
C PHE A 110 0.99 9.65 -17.66
N LEU A 111 2.15 10.33 -17.71
CA LEU A 111 2.30 11.58 -18.47
C LEU A 111 2.24 11.37 -19.98
N GLN A 112 2.67 10.20 -20.47
CA GLN A 112 2.81 9.93 -21.91
C GLN A 112 1.58 9.25 -22.52
N ASN A 113 0.78 8.54 -21.73
CA ASN A 113 -0.32 7.71 -22.22
C ASN A 113 -1.69 8.26 -21.81
N GLY A 114 -2.70 7.97 -22.65
CA GLY A 114 -4.10 8.25 -22.34
C GLY A 114 -4.67 7.31 -21.26
N PRO A 115 -5.85 7.62 -20.70
CA PRO A 115 -6.42 6.92 -19.55
C PRO A 115 -7.13 5.58 -19.87
N ASP A 116 -6.84 4.96 -21.01
CA ASP A 116 -7.39 3.65 -21.41
C ASP A 116 -6.35 2.55 -21.16
N GLN A 117 -6.80 1.43 -20.60
CA GLN A 117 -5.99 0.23 -20.41
C GLN A 117 -5.32 -0.25 -21.70
N ASN A 118 -5.97 -0.05 -22.85
CA ASN A 118 -5.46 -0.42 -24.18
C ASN A 118 -4.22 0.37 -24.60
N TYR A 119 -3.94 1.52 -23.96
CA TYR A 119 -2.70 2.27 -24.21
C TYR A 119 -1.48 1.69 -23.49
N PHE A 120 -1.67 0.73 -22.58
CA PHE A 120 -0.58 0.14 -21.82
C PHE A 120 -0.29 -1.28 -22.28
N SER A 121 0.99 -1.57 -22.56
CA SER A 121 1.47 -2.93 -22.77
C SER A 121 1.30 -3.79 -21.52
N ALA A 122 1.29 -5.12 -21.69
CA ALA A 122 1.23 -6.06 -20.57
C ALA A 122 2.37 -5.87 -19.55
N ASN A 123 3.55 -5.41 -19.99
CA ASN A 123 4.67 -5.13 -19.10
C ASN A 123 4.45 -3.85 -18.27
N GLU A 124 3.90 -2.81 -18.89
CA GLU A 124 3.52 -1.55 -18.24
C GLU A 124 2.43 -1.78 -17.19
N LEU A 125 1.35 -2.49 -17.56
CA LEU A 125 0.31 -2.92 -16.63
C LEU A 125 0.88 -3.75 -15.47
N SER A 126 1.84 -4.65 -15.74
CA SER A 126 2.53 -5.39 -14.70
C SER A 126 3.32 -4.49 -13.73
N ASN A 127 3.91 -3.40 -14.23
CA ASN A 127 4.62 -2.43 -13.38
C ASN A 127 3.67 -1.56 -12.57
N ILE A 128 2.52 -1.18 -13.12
CA ILE A 128 1.44 -0.51 -12.37
C ILE A 128 0.97 -1.41 -11.23
N ILE A 129 0.72 -2.69 -11.50
CA ILE A 129 0.35 -3.68 -10.47
C ILE A 129 1.41 -3.75 -9.36
N ARG A 130 2.70 -3.85 -9.72
CA ARG A 130 3.79 -3.88 -8.73
C ARG A 130 3.80 -2.64 -7.84
N TRP A 131 3.57 -1.47 -8.44
CA TRP A 131 3.49 -0.21 -7.71
C TRP A 131 2.33 -0.20 -6.71
N LEU A 132 1.12 -0.62 -7.13
CA LEU A 132 -0.06 -0.72 -6.27
C LEU A 132 0.12 -1.74 -5.13
N GLU A 133 0.75 -2.88 -5.40
CA GLU A 133 1.07 -3.89 -4.36
C GLU A 133 2.10 -3.40 -3.35
N ILE A 134 3.08 -2.60 -3.79
CA ILE A 134 4.04 -1.95 -2.89
C ILE A 134 3.32 -0.96 -1.98
N ILE A 135 2.37 -0.17 -2.51
CA ILE A 135 1.56 0.75 -1.71
C ILE A 135 0.76 -0.03 -0.64
N ASP A 136 0.11 -1.13 -0.99
CA ASP A 136 -0.60 -1.96 -0.01
C ASP A 136 0.34 -2.52 1.07
N PHE A 137 1.51 -3.05 0.71
CA PHE A 137 2.50 -3.46 1.70
C PHE A 137 2.90 -2.31 2.63
N LYS A 138 3.13 -1.11 2.09
CA LYS A 138 3.45 0.08 2.90
C LYS A 138 2.31 0.40 3.88
N PHE A 139 1.05 0.28 3.47
CA PHE A 139 -0.11 0.42 4.35
C PHE A 139 -0.19 -0.65 5.44
N GLN A 140 0.12 -1.91 5.10
CA GLN A 140 0.15 -3.02 6.05
C GLN A 140 1.19 -2.77 7.16
N VAL A 141 2.38 -2.32 6.79
CA VAL A 141 3.43 -1.92 7.74
C VAL A 141 2.97 -0.73 8.58
N LEU A 142 2.45 0.33 7.94
CA LEU A 142 1.98 1.53 8.63
C LEU A 142 0.93 1.23 9.70
N ASN A 143 -0.05 0.38 9.37
CA ASN A 143 -1.12 0.01 10.28
C ASN A 143 -0.64 -0.95 11.38
N ALA A 144 0.40 -1.75 11.14
CA ALA A 144 1.05 -2.49 12.22
C ALA A 144 1.76 -1.55 13.18
N LYS A 145 2.52 -0.56 12.68
CA LYS A 145 3.27 0.40 13.53
C LYS A 145 2.39 1.32 14.36
N ARG A 146 1.17 1.59 13.91
CA ARG A 146 0.25 2.52 14.57
C ARG A 146 -0.62 1.79 15.57
N VAL A 147 -0.78 2.40 16.72
CA VAL A 147 -1.68 1.94 17.77
C VAL A 147 -2.96 2.76 17.80
N PHE A 148 -4.00 2.18 18.39
CA PHE A 148 -5.20 2.92 18.74
C PHE A 148 -4.88 3.95 19.83
N THR A 149 -5.29 5.18 19.57
CA THR A 149 -5.19 6.28 20.51
C THR A 149 -6.57 6.63 21.04
N ALA A 150 -7.47 7.12 20.19
CA ALA A 150 -8.85 7.43 20.55
C ALA A 150 -9.80 7.20 19.37
N SER A 151 -11.06 6.92 19.68
CA SER A 151 -12.17 6.96 18.73
C SER A 151 -12.73 8.39 18.66
N LYS A 152 -13.08 8.84 17.44
CA LYS A 152 -13.76 10.13 17.25
C LYS A 152 -15.12 10.22 17.96
N GLU A 153 -15.82 9.09 18.12
CA GLU A 153 -17.16 9.03 18.73
C GLU A 153 -17.12 8.69 20.23
N LYS A 154 -16.23 7.78 20.63
CA LYS A 154 -16.21 7.20 21.99
C LYS A 154 -15.03 7.67 22.84
N GLY A 155 -14.17 8.55 22.31
CA GLY A 155 -12.99 9.04 23.02
C GLY A 155 -11.91 7.96 23.22
N PHE A 156 -11.06 8.17 24.24
CA PHE A 156 -10.02 7.23 24.63
C PHE A 156 -10.63 5.98 25.29
N ILE A 157 -10.26 4.79 24.82
CA ILE A 157 -10.72 3.51 25.39
C ILE A 157 -9.48 2.79 25.95
N PRO A 158 -9.26 2.79 27.29
CA PRO A 158 -8.03 2.25 27.90
C PRO A 158 -7.74 0.80 27.53
N TYR A 159 -8.77 -0.04 27.39
CA TYR A 159 -8.61 -1.45 27.02
C TYR A 159 -8.08 -1.65 25.59
N LEU A 160 -8.39 -0.71 24.69
CA LEU A 160 -7.92 -0.71 23.30
C LEU A 160 -6.63 0.09 23.12
N ALA A 161 -6.17 0.79 24.15
CA ALA A 161 -4.89 1.48 24.12
C ALA A 161 -3.78 0.47 23.76
N ASP A 162 -2.83 0.93 22.95
CA ASP A 162 -1.67 0.15 22.50
C ASP A 162 -1.98 -1.04 21.57
N PHE A 163 -3.25 -1.26 21.18
CA PHE A 163 -3.54 -2.24 20.13
C PHE A 163 -3.16 -1.69 18.76
N PRO A 164 -2.41 -2.44 17.95
CA PRO A 164 -2.08 -2.02 16.59
C PRO A 164 -3.35 -1.96 15.73
N LEU A 165 -3.45 -0.92 14.90
CA LEU A 165 -4.57 -0.72 13.98
C LEU A 165 -4.71 -1.90 13.00
N SER A 166 -3.62 -2.58 12.67
CA SER A 166 -3.66 -3.78 11.83
C SER A 166 -4.50 -4.92 12.42
N VAL A 167 -4.64 -4.98 13.75
CA VAL A 167 -5.38 -6.01 14.49
C VAL A 167 -6.80 -5.56 14.80
N LEU A 168 -7.07 -4.27 14.97
CA LEU A 168 -8.39 -3.73 15.35
C LEU A 168 -9.42 -3.68 14.21
N ARG A 169 -9.34 -4.64 13.29
CA ARG A 169 -10.21 -4.71 12.11
C ARG A 169 -11.21 -5.84 12.25
N ASP A 170 -12.48 -5.47 12.13
CA ASP A 170 -13.60 -6.41 12.23
C ASP A 170 -13.55 -7.49 11.13
N ASN A 171 -13.16 -7.13 9.91
CA ASN A 171 -13.08 -8.09 8.79
C ASN A 171 -12.03 -9.21 8.98
N ILE A 172 -11.13 -9.09 9.97
CA ILE A 172 -10.22 -10.16 10.38
C ILE A 172 -10.54 -10.72 11.78
N ASN A 173 -11.74 -10.47 12.31
CA ASN A 173 -12.18 -10.89 13.63
C ASN A 173 -11.16 -10.52 14.73
N TYR A 174 -10.60 -9.31 14.64
CA TYR A 174 -9.65 -8.79 15.63
C TYR A 174 -8.40 -9.67 15.86
N SER A 175 -7.97 -10.44 14.85
CA SER A 175 -6.98 -11.51 15.01
C SER A 175 -5.55 -11.09 14.64
N PRO A 176 -4.58 -11.14 15.59
CA PRO A 176 -3.16 -10.89 15.32
C PRO A 176 -2.57 -11.84 14.28
N SER A 177 -2.94 -13.12 14.31
CA SER A 177 -2.41 -14.12 13.37
C SER A 177 -2.90 -13.84 11.95
N LYS A 178 -4.16 -13.41 11.77
CA LYS A 178 -4.69 -12.98 10.47
C LYS A 178 -4.01 -11.68 9.98
N ALA A 179 -3.75 -10.72 10.86
CA ALA A 179 -3.00 -9.51 10.51
C ALA A 179 -1.57 -9.82 10.03
N VAL A 180 -0.84 -10.70 10.72
CA VAL A 180 0.48 -11.18 10.27
C VAL A 180 0.38 -11.93 8.94
N SER A 181 -0.69 -12.69 8.73
CA SER A 181 -0.90 -13.44 7.49
C SER A 181 -1.15 -12.52 6.30
N GLU A 182 -1.93 -11.45 6.48
CA GLU A 182 -2.11 -10.39 5.47
C GLU A 182 -0.79 -9.68 5.13
N LEU A 183 0.00 -9.33 6.16
CA LEU A 183 1.32 -8.72 5.97
C LEU A 183 2.28 -9.64 5.19
N ARG A 184 2.27 -10.96 5.47
CA ARG A 184 3.05 -11.95 4.70
C ARG A 184 2.58 -12.03 3.25
N ARG A 185 1.27 -11.99 3.00
CA ARG A 185 0.71 -12.03 1.65
C ARG A 185 1.09 -10.79 0.85
N SER A 186 0.97 -9.59 1.43
CA SER A 186 1.36 -8.33 0.77
C SER A 186 2.84 -8.29 0.46
N GLN A 187 3.70 -8.73 1.39
CA GLN A 187 5.14 -8.84 1.11
C GLN A 187 5.44 -9.88 0.01
N SER A 188 4.77 -11.03 0.04
CA SER A 188 4.93 -12.08 -0.97
C SER A 188 4.61 -11.57 -2.38
N ARG A 189 3.56 -10.74 -2.54
CA ARG A 189 3.20 -10.10 -3.80
C ARG A 189 4.35 -9.30 -4.41
N ILE A 190 5.09 -8.53 -3.60
CA ILE A 190 6.28 -7.78 -4.06
C ILE A 190 7.29 -8.73 -4.71
N THR A 191 7.53 -9.91 -4.14
CA THR A 191 8.56 -10.84 -4.63
C THR A 191 8.23 -11.55 -5.96
N LYS A 192 6.95 -11.54 -6.37
CA LYS A 192 6.50 -12.27 -7.58
C LYS A 192 7.04 -11.60 -8.85
N LYS A 193 7.66 -12.40 -9.72
CA LYS A 193 8.22 -11.92 -11.00
C LYS A 193 7.11 -11.52 -11.96
N SER A 194 6.27 -12.45 -12.36
CA SER A 194 5.19 -12.20 -13.32
C SER A 194 3.97 -11.62 -12.61
N LYS A 195 3.26 -10.74 -13.32
CA LYS A 195 1.93 -10.21 -12.96
C LYS A 195 0.88 -10.51 -14.02
N SER A 196 1.20 -11.37 -15.00
CA SER A 196 0.32 -11.70 -16.12
C SER A 196 -1.07 -12.20 -15.69
N LEU A 197 -1.12 -13.04 -14.65
CA LEU A 197 -2.39 -13.57 -14.12
C LEU A 197 -3.26 -12.51 -13.43
N ASN A 198 -2.70 -11.35 -13.12
CA ASN A 198 -3.36 -10.26 -12.39
C ASN A 198 -3.74 -9.10 -13.31
N LEU A 199 -3.51 -9.20 -14.62
CA LEU A 199 -3.78 -8.11 -15.56
C LEU A 199 -5.29 -7.75 -15.57
N ASN A 200 -6.16 -8.76 -15.60
CA ASN A 200 -7.61 -8.54 -15.56
C ASN A 200 -8.12 -8.11 -14.16
N SER A 201 -7.25 -8.15 -13.14
CA SER A 201 -7.56 -7.64 -11.79
C SER A 201 -7.28 -6.15 -11.65
N LEU A 202 -6.58 -5.56 -12.62
CA LEU A 202 -6.34 -4.12 -12.72
C LEU A 202 -7.35 -3.54 -13.70
N VAL A 203 -8.10 -2.54 -13.22
CA VAL A 203 -9.02 -1.73 -14.02
C VAL A 203 -8.44 -0.34 -14.10
N VAL A 204 -8.31 0.14 -15.33
CA VAL A 204 -7.84 1.49 -15.65
C VAL A 204 -9.05 2.26 -16.19
N LEU A 205 -9.38 3.37 -15.54
CA LEU A 205 -10.57 4.16 -15.83
C LEU A 205 -10.16 5.58 -16.19
N LYS A 206 -10.92 6.20 -17.10
CA LYS A 206 -10.88 7.65 -17.28
C LYS A 206 -11.69 8.32 -16.19
N THR A 207 -11.12 9.36 -15.59
CA THR A 207 -11.83 10.22 -14.64
C THR A 207 -11.92 11.64 -15.16
N LEU A 208 -12.99 12.34 -14.76
CA LEU A 208 -13.18 13.78 -14.94
C LEU A 208 -13.16 14.52 -13.59
N ASN A 209 -12.95 13.80 -12.49
CA ASN A 209 -12.87 14.40 -11.17
C ASN A 209 -11.67 15.34 -11.10
N LYS A 210 -11.85 16.49 -10.46
CA LYS A 210 -10.80 17.51 -10.29
C LYS A 210 -9.96 17.30 -9.02
N SER A 211 -10.30 16.28 -8.23
CA SER A 211 -9.69 16.04 -6.93
C SER A 211 -9.08 14.65 -6.85
N PHE A 212 -8.03 14.53 -6.06
CA PHE A 212 -7.48 13.24 -5.69
C PHE A 212 -8.45 12.51 -4.76
N HIS A 213 -8.91 11.34 -5.17
CA HIS A 213 -9.71 10.43 -4.36
C HIS A 213 -8.96 9.12 -4.15
N PHE A 214 -9.00 8.61 -2.92
CA PHE A 214 -8.31 7.38 -2.56
C PHE A 214 -9.11 6.65 -1.50
N PHE A 215 -9.31 5.36 -1.73
CA PHE A 215 -9.83 4.46 -0.72
C PHE A 215 -9.31 3.05 -0.98
N HIS A 216 -9.20 2.28 0.09
CA HIS A 216 -8.69 0.92 -0.02
C HIS A 216 -9.30 0.04 1.06
N LYS A 217 -9.29 -1.26 0.81
CA LYS A 217 -9.53 -2.28 1.83
C LYS A 217 -8.30 -3.20 1.84
N MET A 218 -7.58 -3.15 2.95
CA MET A 218 -6.32 -3.87 3.15
C MET A 218 -6.41 -5.33 2.71
N ASP A 219 -5.41 -5.79 1.92
CA ASP A 219 -5.35 -7.13 1.35
C ASP A 219 -6.55 -7.53 0.47
N GLU A 220 -7.44 -6.61 0.10
CA GLU A 220 -8.59 -6.86 -0.79
C GLU A 220 -8.49 -6.04 -2.06
N PHE A 221 -8.50 -4.71 -1.97
CA PHE A 221 -8.41 -3.82 -3.12
C PHE A 221 -7.85 -2.44 -2.78
N ILE A 222 -7.43 -1.72 -3.80
CA ILE A 222 -7.01 -0.32 -3.75
C ILE A 222 -7.65 0.45 -4.90
N PHE A 223 -8.14 1.66 -4.61
CA PHE A 223 -8.57 2.64 -5.61
C PHE A 223 -7.76 3.92 -5.44
N ILE A 224 -7.18 4.40 -6.53
CA ILE A 224 -6.44 5.66 -6.58
C ILE A 224 -6.91 6.44 -7.80
N GLU A 225 -7.44 7.63 -7.57
CA GLU A 225 -7.82 8.57 -8.61
C GLU A 225 -6.80 9.69 -8.72
N LEU A 226 -6.25 9.86 -9.93
CA LEU A 226 -5.16 10.75 -10.26
C LEU A 226 -5.65 11.79 -11.28
N PRO A 227 -6.29 12.88 -10.81
CA PRO A 227 -6.88 13.89 -11.68
C PRO A 227 -5.87 14.54 -12.64
N GLN A 228 -4.62 14.70 -12.23
CA GLN A 228 -3.54 15.26 -13.03
C GLN A 228 -3.19 14.44 -14.27
N PHE A 229 -3.61 13.16 -14.34
CA PHE A 229 -3.48 12.30 -15.52
C PHE A 229 -4.84 11.93 -16.14
N ASN A 230 -5.95 12.49 -15.64
CA ASN A 230 -7.32 12.11 -16.00
C ASN A 230 -7.57 10.58 -15.86
N LEU A 231 -6.89 9.95 -14.89
CA LEU A 231 -6.83 8.50 -14.74
C LEU A 231 -7.25 8.06 -13.34
N ALA A 232 -8.01 6.98 -13.24
CA ALA A 232 -8.25 6.26 -12.00
C ALA A 232 -7.85 4.79 -12.14
N LEU A 233 -7.36 4.21 -11.05
CA LEU A 233 -6.88 2.83 -11.00
C LEU A 233 -7.65 2.11 -9.89
N PHE A 234 -8.20 0.95 -10.24
CA PHE A 234 -8.75 0.01 -9.28
C PHE A 234 -8.01 -1.33 -9.42
N TYR A 235 -7.50 -1.88 -8.32
CA TYR A 235 -6.81 -3.16 -8.34
C TYR A 235 -7.26 -4.10 -7.23
N PHE A 236 -7.59 -5.33 -7.61
CA PHE A 236 -7.90 -6.42 -6.67
C PHE A 236 -6.64 -7.22 -6.34
N PHE A 237 -6.28 -7.30 -5.06
CA PHE A 237 -5.05 -7.97 -4.62
C PHE A 237 -5.15 -9.51 -4.63
N LYS A 238 -6.37 -10.05 -4.51
CA LYS A 238 -6.64 -11.50 -4.35
C LYS A 238 -7.52 -12.09 -5.45
N ARG A 239 -8.35 -11.26 -6.10
CA ARG A 239 -9.31 -11.72 -7.10
C ARG A 239 -8.67 -11.62 -8.49
N THR A 240 -8.88 -12.63 -9.30
CA THR A 240 -8.55 -12.66 -10.72
C THR A 240 -9.82 -12.86 -11.51
N PHE A 241 -9.87 -12.34 -12.72
CA PHE A 241 -11.04 -12.36 -13.59
C PHE A 241 -10.69 -12.97 -14.94
N LEU A 242 -11.65 -13.62 -15.59
CA LEU A 242 -11.43 -14.22 -16.90
C LEU A 242 -11.26 -13.14 -17.95
N THR A 243 -12.00 -12.04 -17.80
CA THR A 243 -11.94 -10.88 -18.70
C THR A 243 -11.73 -9.58 -17.93
N ILE A 244 -11.21 -8.55 -18.61
CA ILE A 244 -11.09 -7.19 -18.07
C ILE A 244 -12.49 -6.65 -17.71
N HIS A 245 -13.49 -6.94 -18.55
CA HIS A 245 -14.86 -6.48 -18.37
C HIS A 245 -15.49 -6.96 -17.05
N GLU A 246 -15.29 -8.23 -16.70
CA GLU A 246 -15.73 -8.77 -15.39
C GLU A 246 -15.10 -8.01 -14.22
N GLY A 247 -13.78 -7.75 -14.29
CA GLY A 247 -13.07 -6.98 -13.28
C GLY A 247 -13.60 -5.56 -13.17
N GLN A 248 -13.92 -4.94 -14.30
CA GLN A 248 -14.49 -3.59 -14.37
C GLN A 248 -15.89 -3.52 -13.74
N ILE A 249 -16.79 -4.45 -14.05
CA ILE A 249 -18.13 -4.51 -13.44
C ILE A 249 -18.02 -4.57 -11.91
N GLU A 250 -17.13 -5.43 -11.41
CA GLU A 250 -16.94 -5.61 -9.97
C GLU A 250 -16.29 -4.41 -9.30
N ALA A 251 -15.34 -3.75 -9.97
CA ALA A 251 -14.75 -2.51 -9.48
C ALA A 251 -15.78 -1.38 -9.40
N MET A 252 -16.62 -1.22 -10.44
CA MET A 252 -17.63 -0.16 -10.49
C MET A 252 -18.65 -0.27 -9.36
N LYS A 253 -19.13 -1.48 -9.03
CA LYS A 253 -20.01 -1.70 -7.87
C LYS A 253 -19.41 -1.17 -6.57
N ILE A 254 -18.11 -1.37 -6.36
CA ILE A 254 -17.41 -0.92 -5.15
C ILE A 254 -17.20 0.61 -5.18
N ILE A 255 -16.87 1.16 -6.34
CA ILE A 255 -16.67 2.59 -6.53
C ILE A 255 -17.98 3.34 -6.26
N GLU A 256 -19.10 2.93 -6.86
CA GLU A 256 -20.42 3.55 -6.66
C GLU A 256 -20.82 3.54 -5.18
N GLN A 257 -20.63 2.42 -4.48
CA GLN A 257 -20.87 2.32 -3.05
C GLN A 257 -19.97 3.22 -2.19
N ALA A 258 -18.80 3.60 -2.69
CA ALA A 258 -17.87 4.48 -1.96
C ALA A 258 -18.22 5.96 -2.18
N TYR A 259 -18.73 6.33 -3.36
CA TYR A 259 -19.14 7.70 -3.69
C TYR A 259 -20.55 8.06 -3.18
N ASN A 260 -21.43 7.08 -3.01
CA ASN A 260 -22.80 7.27 -2.50
C ASN A 260 -22.88 7.28 -0.96
N ARG A 261 -21.74 7.41 -0.26
CA ARG A 261 -21.65 7.50 1.22
C ARG A 261 -21.25 8.90 1.64
#